data_AF-A0A7J7PRR6-F1
#
_entry.id   AF-A0A7J7PRR6-F1
#
_cell.length_a   1.000
_cell.length_b   1.000
_cell.length_c   1.000
_cell.angle_alpha   90.00
_cell.angle_beta   90.00
_cell.angle_gamma   90.00
#
_symmetry.space_group_name_H-M   'P 1'
#
loop_
_entity.id
_entity.type
_entity.pdbx_description
1 polymer ?
#
loop_
_entity_poly.entity_id
_entity_poly.type
_entity_poly.pdbx_seq_one_letter_code
_entity_poly.pdbx_strand_id
1 'polypeptide(L)'
;MWLAMTARRGRVHPRIYATTLAVAFCTIIGLRTCSGQVAALGCESGNVRYAGSMLPLLMGGVVESCKEGCEPRGDTWSKACDITNKLPGSPTVRKCSKVQTQAVLAQLRDDGNRNMLAFTPCELHTYLQGRTLWLIGDSLMQNFYYAMRCFMLDFWNHSLGECQASKDTRIERAIYQAADTNISSPLGSRVITDVPRCLWLKAGGRICWLHSVRGEEIADPDMQSPGLLQTLHRTVAEPQDIFYVNFGRWHFNNCQGLQALPYAQALWSLGKLYERTKDEFPNLIFKVSAHDHTACREAMRNEQVDQCLPAPQGGYSLATGRRVMLNAENILGRFRVPIVNNYNETVKLHAGHITDRPVGGRELDCLHYCSPGVPEFDMWSMYKAFRTYGIQPLAPSSRQSHMRARATTIEASGDADAPAAETADLTVGLGSASSSSSSSSSSSSGALTAGVRGSVEDLISQIGRRSRGVETPSPVGAPTSTQVPRDPHPRCVPVTVIKPPSGWSYYYDSLMRRGGKRDGQLRLGDEAAEEDDEENVLGTYTGGDEF
;
A
#
# COMPACT_ATOMS: atom_id res chain seq x y z
N MET A 1 -49.77 -39.40 -22.40
CA MET A 1 -51.00 -38.58 -22.39
C MET A 1 -50.56 -37.16 -22.71
N TRP A 2 -50.88 -36.69 -23.92
CA TRP A 2 -50.79 -35.33 -24.49
C TRP A 2 -49.40 -34.63 -24.57
N LEU A 3 -48.73 -34.56 -25.75
CA LEU A 3 -48.90 -33.68 -26.95
C LEU A 3 -48.42 -32.23 -26.72
N ALA A 4 -47.82 -31.46 -27.65
CA ALA A 4 -47.09 -31.65 -28.90
C ALA A 4 -46.67 -30.25 -29.43
N MET A 5 -45.55 -30.20 -30.16
CA MET A 5 -45.15 -29.29 -31.27
C MET A 5 -45.67 -27.84 -31.39
N THR A 6 -44.74 -26.91 -31.64
CA THR A 6 -44.70 -26.18 -32.92
C THR A 6 -43.33 -25.55 -33.21
N ALA A 7 -42.74 -25.96 -34.33
CA ALA A 7 -41.57 -25.34 -34.95
C ALA A 7 -42.02 -24.23 -35.91
N ARG A 8 -41.32 -23.09 -35.94
CA ARG A 8 -41.41 -22.10 -37.03
C ARG A 8 -40.05 -21.95 -37.72
N ARG A 9 -40.06 -22.30 -39.01
CA ARG A 9 -39.00 -22.06 -39.99
C ARG A 9 -39.00 -20.58 -40.39
N GLY A 10 -37.85 -19.92 -40.27
CA GLY A 10 -37.56 -18.63 -40.92
C GLY A 10 -36.45 -18.81 -41.95
N ARG A 11 -36.77 -18.56 -43.22
CA ARG A 11 -35.82 -18.53 -44.35
C ARG A 11 -34.90 -17.32 -44.24
N VAL A 12 -33.60 -17.51 -44.42
CA VAL A 12 -32.67 -16.43 -44.78
C VAL A 12 -31.82 -16.88 -45.97
N HIS A 13 -31.83 -16.05 -47.01
CA HIS A 13 -31.11 -16.22 -48.28
C HIS A 13 -29.59 -16.20 -48.09
N PRO A 14 -28.81 -17.00 -48.86
CA PRO A 14 -27.40 -16.73 -49.05
C PRO A 14 -27.21 -15.75 -50.21
N ARG A 15 -26.67 -14.56 -49.94
CA ARG A 15 -26.10 -13.70 -50.97
C ARG A 15 -24.65 -14.11 -51.20
N ILE A 16 -24.42 -14.56 -52.42
CA ILE A 16 -23.14 -14.80 -53.06
C ILE A 16 -22.42 -13.44 -53.17
N TYR A 17 -21.25 -13.32 -52.56
CA TYR A 17 -20.21 -12.41 -53.02
C TYR A 17 -18.95 -13.23 -53.29
N ALA A 18 -18.70 -13.43 -54.58
CA ALA A 18 -17.42 -13.85 -55.10
C ALA A 18 -16.49 -12.63 -55.09
N THR A 19 -15.43 -12.68 -54.30
CA THR A 19 -14.27 -11.79 -54.46
C THR A 19 -13.00 -12.63 -54.37
N THR A 20 -12.57 -13.05 -55.55
CA THR A 20 -11.18 -13.10 -56.04
C THR A 20 -10.07 -13.43 -55.03
N LEU A 21 -9.59 -14.67 -55.16
CA LEU A 21 -8.24 -15.14 -54.85
C LEU A 21 -7.17 -14.16 -55.36
N ALA A 22 -6.31 -13.69 -54.45
CA ALA A 22 -4.91 -13.35 -54.73
C ALA A 22 -4.15 -13.14 -53.41
N VAL A 23 -3.76 -14.22 -52.73
CA VAL A 23 -2.61 -14.16 -51.82
C VAL A 23 -1.66 -15.26 -52.25
N ALA A 24 -0.64 -14.79 -52.96
CA ALA A 24 0.45 -15.57 -53.48
C ALA A 24 1.25 -16.22 -52.35
N PHE A 25 1.69 -17.44 -52.67
CA PHE A 25 2.84 -18.12 -52.12
C PHE A 25 3.98 -17.15 -51.73
N CYS A 26 4.19 -16.97 -50.42
CA CYS A 26 5.47 -16.59 -49.86
C CYS A 26 5.90 -17.71 -48.92
N THR A 27 6.23 -18.86 -49.51
CA THR A 27 6.95 -19.93 -48.85
C THR A 27 8.30 -20.03 -49.54
N ILE A 28 9.35 -20.14 -48.72
CA ILE A 28 10.72 -20.53 -49.05
C ILE A 28 11.66 -19.33 -49.37
N ILE A 29 12.74 -19.29 -48.58
CA ILE A 29 13.97 -18.47 -48.64
C ILE A 29 13.91 -17.11 -47.92
N GLY A 30 14.28 -17.12 -46.63
CA GLY A 30 14.71 -15.93 -45.91
C GLY A 30 14.57 -16.07 -44.41
N LEU A 31 15.57 -16.66 -43.75
CA LEU A 31 15.82 -16.46 -42.32
C LEU A 31 16.15 -14.97 -42.07
N ARG A 32 15.15 -14.09 -42.19
CA ARG A 32 15.19 -12.79 -41.56
C ARG A 32 14.82 -13.03 -40.11
N THR A 33 15.83 -12.99 -39.25
CA THR A 33 15.63 -12.76 -37.82
C THR A 33 14.65 -11.61 -37.68
N CYS A 34 13.42 -11.90 -37.27
CA CYS A 34 12.48 -10.90 -36.78
C CYS A 34 13.06 -10.36 -35.46
N SER A 35 14.12 -9.56 -35.57
CA SER A 35 14.47 -8.57 -34.57
C SER A 35 13.33 -7.57 -34.58
N GLY A 36 12.21 -7.94 -33.95
CA GLY A 36 11.12 -7.04 -33.68
C GLY A 36 11.73 -5.87 -32.95
N GLN A 37 11.85 -4.74 -33.63
CA GLN A 37 12.21 -3.48 -33.01
C GLN A 37 11.08 -3.20 -32.02
N VAL A 38 11.29 -3.57 -30.77
CA VAL A 38 10.48 -3.08 -29.66
C VAL A 38 10.72 -1.58 -29.69
N ALA A 39 9.73 -0.83 -30.18
CA ALA A 39 9.79 0.62 -30.24
C ALA A 39 10.24 1.11 -28.85
N ALA A 40 11.28 1.94 -28.82
CA ALA A 40 11.79 2.47 -27.56
C ALA A 40 10.61 3.11 -26.80
N LEU A 41 10.28 2.55 -25.64
CA LEU A 41 9.21 3.03 -24.76
C LEU A 41 9.74 4.30 -24.08
N GLY A 42 9.68 5.42 -24.82
CA GLY A 42 10.04 6.74 -24.32
C GLY A 42 8.90 7.33 -23.50
N CYS A 43 9.22 7.83 -22.31
CA CYS A 43 8.37 8.78 -21.62
C CYS A 43 8.40 10.11 -22.37
N GLU A 44 7.29 10.56 -22.97
CA GLU A 44 7.22 11.94 -23.49
C GLU A 44 7.31 12.98 -22.35
N SER A 45 6.96 12.58 -21.12
CA SER A 45 6.80 13.48 -19.97
C SER A 45 7.99 13.53 -19.00
N GLY A 46 9.02 12.71 -19.22
CA GLY A 46 10.23 12.69 -18.40
C GLY A 46 11.37 12.21 -19.28
N ASN A 47 12.52 12.86 -19.22
CA ASN A 47 13.70 12.56 -20.06
C ASN A 47 14.29 11.13 -19.83
N VAL A 48 13.54 10.23 -19.20
CA VAL A 48 13.88 8.85 -18.92
C VAL A 48 13.57 7.98 -20.13
N ARG A 49 14.57 7.22 -20.58
CA ARG A 49 14.41 6.23 -21.65
C ARG A 49 14.96 4.90 -21.20
N TYR A 50 14.17 3.86 -21.43
CA TYR A 50 14.58 2.48 -21.18
C TYR A 50 15.01 1.81 -22.49
N ALA A 51 16.09 1.03 -22.43
CA ALA A 51 16.47 0.04 -23.42
C ALA A 51 15.65 -1.25 -23.23
N GLY A 52 15.73 -2.16 -24.19
CA GLY A 52 15.19 -3.51 -24.01
C GLY A 52 15.97 -4.26 -22.93
N SER A 53 15.25 -5.00 -22.09
CA SER A 53 15.82 -5.83 -21.02
C SER A 53 15.30 -7.26 -21.07
N MET A 54 16.00 -8.12 -20.35
CA MET A 54 15.57 -9.52 -20.22
C MET A 54 14.36 -9.65 -19.30
N LEU A 55 14.25 -8.79 -18.29
CA LEU A 55 13.11 -8.73 -17.40
C LEU A 55 12.14 -7.61 -17.81
N PRO A 56 10.82 -7.84 -17.78
CA PRO A 56 9.85 -6.75 -17.88
C PRO A 56 10.17 -5.63 -16.88
N LEU A 57 10.00 -4.36 -17.27
CA LEU A 57 10.28 -3.22 -16.38
C LEU A 57 9.54 -3.37 -15.06
N LEU A 58 8.26 -3.76 -15.12
CA LEU A 58 7.44 -4.05 -13.94
C LEU A 58 8.09 -5.07 -13.00
N MET A 59 8.82 -6.06 -13.51
CA MET A 59 9.39 -7.16 -12.73
C MET A 59 10.89 -6.98 -12.47
N GLY A 60 11.29 -5.78 -12.06
CA GLY A 60 12.66 -5.45 -11.68
C GLY A 60 13.57 -5.03 -12.84
N GLY A 61 13.07 -5.00 -14.08
CA GLY A 61 13.85 -4.56 -15.25
C GLY A 61 14.31 -3.11 -15.17
N VAL A 62 13.66 -2.24 -14.39
CA VAL A 62 13.99 -0.80 -14.27
C VAL A 62 15.46 -0.55 -13.93
N VAL A 63 16.05 -1.36 -13.04
CA VAL A 63 17.45 -1.18 -12.59
C VAL A 63 18.42 -1.34 -13.76
N GLU A 64 18.24 -2.38 -14.58
CA GLU A 64 19.14 -2.72 -15.70
C GLU A 64 18.83 -2.01 -17.02
N SER A 65 17.60 -1.53 -17.19
CA SER A 65 17.12 -1.08 -18.51
C SER A 65 17.36 0.40 -18.79
N CYS A 66 17.71 1.21 -17.80
CA CYS A 66 17.69 2.66 -18.01
C CYS A 66 18.89 3.14 -18.85
N LYS A 67 18.60 3.93 -19.89
CA LYS A 67 19.58 4.40 -20.90
C LYS A 67 19.92 5.88 -20.72
N GLU A 68 18.91 6.72 -20.55
CA GLU A 68 19.02 8.18 -20.49
C GLU A 68 18.08 8.71 -19.39
N GLY A 69 18.45 9.82 -18.72
CA GLY A 69 17.62 10.51 -17.72
C GLY A 69 17.44 9.82 -16.36
N CYS A 70 18.19 8.75 -16.11
CA CYS A 70 18.07 7.86 -14.95
C CYS A 70 18.55 8.49 -13.64
N GLU A 71 18.09 7.93 -12.52
CA GLU A 71 18.75 8.14 -11.22
C GLU A 71 20.05 7.34 -11.10
N PRO A 72 21.04 7.78 -10.29
CA PRO A 72 22.29 7.07 -10.08
C PRO A 72 22.07 5.63 -9.59
N ARG A 73 22.70 4.66 -10.25
CA ARG A 73 22.60 3.24 -9.87
C ARG A 73 23.49 2.81 -8.71
N GLY A 74 24.46 3.66 -8.34
CA GLY A 74 25.43 3.37 -7.28
C GLY A 74 25.02 3.83 -5.87
N ASP A 75 23.92 4.58 -5.74
CA ASP A 75 23.45 5.06 -4.45
C ASP A 75 22.73 3.97 -3.63
N THR A 76 22.45 4.28 -2.37
CA THR A 76 21.79 3.35 -1.43
C THR A 76 20.40 2.92 -1.93
N TRP A 77 19.68 3.79 -2.63
CA TRP A 77 18.31 3.54 -3.08
C TRP A 77 18.26 2.57 -4.26
N SER A 78 19.07 2.82 -5.29
CA SER A 78 19.21 1.91 -6.43
C SER A 78 19.77 0.56 -6.02
N LYS A 79 20.77 0.54 -5.13
CA LYS A 79 21.28 -0.70 -4.54
C LYS A 79 20.20 -1.46 -3.78
N ALA A 80 19.28 -0.75 -3.11
CA ALA A 80 18.19 -1.38 -2.41
C ALA A 80 17.19 -2.05 -3.38
N CYS A 81 17.03 -1.49 -4.58
CA CYS A 81 16.14 -2.00 -5.62
C CYS A 81 16.78 -3.02 -6.57
N ASP A 82 18.10 -3.14 -6.56
CA ASP A 82 18.82 -4.14 -7.34
C ASP A 82 18.52 -5.56 -6.82
N ILE A 83 17.77 -6.34 -7.59
CA ILE A 83 17.38 -7.72 -7.25
C ILE A 83 18.58 -8.66 -7.08
N THR A 84 19.74 -8.30 -7.63
CA THR A 84 20.97 -9.10 -7.53
C THR A 84 21.79 -8.76 -6.29
N ASN A 85 21.52 -7.60 -5.67
CA ASN A 85 22.22 -7.17 -4.48
C ASN A 85 21.77 -7.98 -3.25
N LYS A 86 22.70 -8.76 -2.68
CA LYS A 86 22.48 -9.61 -1.51
C LYS A 86 22.94 -9.01 -0.18
N LEU A 87 23.27 -7.71 -0.14
CA LEU A 87 23.80 -7.08 1.07
C LEU A 87 22.79 -7.19 2.25
N PRO A 88 23.16 -7.86 3.36
CA PRO A 88 22.24 -8.23 4.44
C PRO A 88 21.69 -7.06 5.27
N GLY A 89 22.15 -5.83 5.07
CA GLY A 89 21.65 -4.63 5.76
C GLY A 89 21.03 -3.59 4.84
N SER A 90 20.87 -3.88 3.55
CA SER A 90 20.21 -2.93 2.67
C SER A 90 18.71 -2.90 3.05
N PRO A 91 18.08 -1.72 3.21
CA PRO A 91 16.68 -1.54 3.65
C PRO A 91 15.67 -1.98 2.57
N THR A 92 15.95 -3.14 1.97
CA THR A 92 15.34 -3.63 0.74
C THR A 92 14.08 -4.36 1.06
N VAL A 93 13.03 -3.99 0.33
CA VAL A 93 12.11 -4.91 -0.33
C VAL A 93 12.56 -6.36 -0.15
N ARG A 94 11.76 -7.16 0.55
CA ARG A 94 12.08 -8.58 0.73
C ARG A 94 12.08 -9.22 -0.67
N LYS A 95 13.25 -9.67 -1.13
CA LYS A 95 13.48 -9.94 -2.56
C LYS A 95 12.98 -11.33 -2.95
N CYS A 96 12.30 -11.42 -4.09
CA CYS A 96 12.01 -12.73 -4.67
C CYS A 96 13.28 -13.31 -5.27
N SER A 97 13.45 -14.62 -5.12
CA SER A 97 14.39 -15.36 -5.95
C SER A 97 13.95 -15.31 -7.41
N LYS A 98 14.91 -15.50 -8.35
CA LYS A 98 14.58 -15.55 -9.79
C LYS A 98 13.52 -16.61 -10.09
N VAL A 99 13.56 -17.75 -9.39
CA VAL A 99 12.61 -18.85 -9.57
C VAL A 99 11.23 -18.43 -9.07
N GLN A 100 11.15 -17.74 -7.93
CA GLN A 100 9.88 -17.24 -7.39
C GLN A 100 9.23 -16.21 -8.33
N THR A 101 10.00 -15.24 -8.81
CA THR A 101 9.51 -14.24 -9.78
C THR A 101 8.99 -14.92 -11.05
N GLN A 102 9.72 -15.92 -11.58
CA GLN A 102 9.29 -16.67 -12.76
C GLN A 102 8.01 -17.46 -12.52
N ALA A 103 7.87 -18.11 -11.36
CA ALA A 103 6.67 -18.86 -11.00
C ALA A 103 5.44 -17.93 -10.89
N VAL A 104 5.57 -16.78 -10.23
CA VAL A 104 4.51 -15.76 -10.15
C VAL A 104 4.15 -15.25 -11.53
N LEU A 105 5.13 -14.92 -12.36
CA LEU A 105 4.93 -14.46 -13.74
C LEU A 105 4.21 -15.49 -14.61
N ALA A 106 4.61 -16.76 -14.53
CA ALA A 106 3.97 -17.84 -15.27
C ALA A 106 2.49 -17.96 -14.88
N GLN A 107 2.21 -18.04 -13.57
CA GLN A 107 0.84 -18.13 -13.06
C GLN A 107 -0.03 -16.94 -13.51
N LEU A 108 0.47 -15.71 -13.40
CA LEU A 108 -0.27 -14.51 -13.82
C LEU A 108 -0.53 -14.46 -15.34
N ARG A 109 0.40 -14.96 -16.17
CA ARG A 109 0.20 -15.08 -17.62
C ARG A 109 -0.88 -16.10 -17.96
N ASP A 110 -0.91 -17.22 -17.25
CA ASP A 110 -1.91 -18.27 -17.41
C ASP A 110 -3.30 -17.80 -16.97
N ASP A 111 -3.36 -16.93 -15.96
CA ASP A 111 -4.59 -16.24 -15.53
C ASP A 111 -4.98 -15.07 -16.47
N GLY A 112 -4.29 -14.89 -17.60
CA GLY A 112 -4.64 -13.92 -18.64
C GLY A 112 -4.09 -12.51 -18.44
N ASN A 113 -3.23 -12.27 -17.44
CA ASN A 113 -2.68 -10.94 -17.14
C ASN A 113 -1.45 -10.56 -17.99
N ARG A 114 -1.33 -11.06 -19.23
CA ARG A 114 -0.15 -10.86 -20.09
C ARG A 114 0.16 -9.38 -20.37
N ASN A 115 -0.87 -8.52 -20.40
CA ASN A 115 -0.71 -7.10 -20.67
C ASN A 115 0.09 -6.36 -19.58
N MET A 116 0.21 -6.92 -18.37
CA MET A 116 1.02 -6.32 -17.31
C MET A 116 2.51 -6.23 -17.68
N LEU A 117 2.98 -7.07 -18.62
CA LEU A 117 4.38 -7.09 -19.04
C LEU A 117 4.76 -5.86 -19.89
N ALA A 118 3.75 -5.20 -20.47
CA ALA A 118 3.92 -3.95 -21.20
C ALA A 118 3.81 -2.72 -20.29
N PHE A 119 3.40 -2.90 -19.02
CA PHE A 119 3.24 -1.81 -18.09
C PHE A 119 4.59 -1.23 -17.67
N THR A 120 4.72 0.08 -17.78
CA THR A 120 5.96 0.81 -17.54
C THR A 120 5.81 1.87 -16.45
N PRO A 121 6.90 2.28 -15.79
CA PRO A 121 6.86 3.39 -14.83
C PRO A 121 6.37 4.69 -15.48
N CYS A 122 6.60 4.85 -16.78
CA CYS A 122 6.12 5.99 -17.58
C CYS A 122 4.60 6.15 -17.51
N GLU A 123 3.87 5.06 -17.71
CA GLU A 123 2.41 5.07 -17.69
C GLU A 123 1.86 5.39 -16.31
N LEU A 124 2.51 4.93 -15.24
CA LEU A 124 2.09 5.30 -13.89
C LEU A 124 2.42 6.76 -13.57
N HIS A 125 3.64 7.19 -13.94
CA HIS A 125 4.13 8.54 -13.67
C HIS A 125 3.17 9.62 -14.19
N THR A 126 2.59 9.46 -15.38
CA THR A 126 1.64 10.43 -15.93
C THR A 126 0.41 10.65 -15.05
N TYR A 127 -0.03 9.63 -14.30
CA TYR A 127 -1.14 9.77 -13.36
C TYR A 127 -0.73 10.48 -12.07
N LEU A 128 0.55 10.41 -11.69
CA LEU A 128 1.03 10.90 -10.40
C LEU A 128 1.62 12.32 -10.47
N GLN A 129 1.86 12.85 -11.68
CA GLN A 129 2.36 14.20 -11.87
C GLN A 129 1.46 15.23 -11.17
N GLY A 130 2.05 15.92 -10.19
CA GLY A 130 1.35 16.96 -9.41
C GLY A 130 0.30 16.45 -8.42
N ARG A 131 0.20 15.13 -8.19
CA ARG A 131 -0.70 14.51 -7.20
C ARG A 131 0.09 13.80 -6.11
N THR A 132 -0.51 13.62 -4.95
CA THR A 132 -0.04 12.64 -3.96
C THR A 132 -0.81 11.33 -4.14
N LEU A 133 -0.09 10.22 -4.26
CA LEU A 133 -0.64 8.88 -4.07
C LEU A 133 -0.45 8.47 -2.61
N TRP A 134 -1.55 8.43 -1.86
CA TRP A 134 -1.60 7.99 -0.47
C TRP A 134 -1.84 6.48 -0.40
N LEU A 135 -0.80 5.72 -0.09
CA LEU A 135 -0.83 4.29 0.18
C LEU A 135 -1.09 4.08 1.67
N ILE A 136 -2.32 3.72 2.02
CA ILE A 136 -2.74 3.61 3.43
C ILE A 136 -3.10 2.16 3.71
N GLY A 137 -2.50 1.58 4.74
CA GLY A 137 -2.89 0.24 5.17
C GLY A 137 -1.87 -0.44 6.06
N ASP A 138 -1.95 -1.77 6.08
CA ASP A 138 -1.08 -2.62 6.87
C ASP A 138 0.29 -2.91 6.21
N SER A 139 1.02 -3.87 6.76
CA SER A 139 2.34 -4.30 6.29
C SER A 139 2.35 -4.83 4.84
N LEU A 140 1.21 -5.26 4.28
CA LEU A 140 1.14 -5.56 2.84
C LEU A 140 1.19 -4.29 2.00
N MET A 141 0.60 -3.18 2.46
CA MET A 141 0.73 -1.88 1.81
C MET A 141 2.12 -1.28 1.96
N GLN A 142 2.81 -1.57 3.07
CA GLN A 142 4.23 -1.25 3.23
C GLN A 142 5.08 -1.97 2.18
N ASN A 143 4.91 -3.28 2.01
CA ASN A 143 5.60 -4.03 0.95
C ASN A 143 5.28 -3.48 -0.44
N PHE A 144 4.02 -3.11 -0.67
CA PHE A 144 3.59 -2.46 -1.91
C PHE A 144 4.30 -1.12 -2.14
N TYR A 145 4.44 -0.28 -1.11
CA TYR A 145 5.19 0.97 -1.18
C TYR A 145 6.66 0.75 -1.53
N TYR A 146 7.33 -0.23 -0.90
CA TYR A 146 8.73 -0.50 -1.21
C TYR A 146 8.93 -1.05 -2.62
N ALA A 147 8.01 -1.90 -3.10
CA ALA A 147 8.01 -2.33 -4.49
C ALA A 147 7.80 -1.13 -5.43
N MET A 148 6.87 -0.21 -5.09
CA MET A 148 6.60 1.00 -5.87
C MET A 148 7.82 1.92 -5.94
N ARG A 149 8.56 2.06 -4.84
CA ARG A 149 9.84 2.80 -4.78
C ARG A 149 10.82 2.30 -5.82
N CYS A 150 10.88 0.98 -6.03
CA CYS A 150 11.76 0.36 -7.00
C CYS A 150 11.23 0.40 -8.43
N PHE A 151 9.92 0.27 -8.62
CA PHE A 151 9.31 0.43 -9.94
C PHE A 151 9.44 1.87 -10.43
N MET A 152 9.28 2.86 -9.55
CA MET A 152 9.35 4.29 -9.88
C MET A 152 10.76 4.88 -9.79
N LEU A 153 11.80 4.05 -9.68
CA LEU A 153 13.19 4.42 -9.32
C LEU A 153 13.69 5.68 -10.05
N ASP A 154 13.49 5.79 -11.36
CA ASP A 154 14.03 6.91 -12.15
C ASP A 154 13.21 8.21 -12.09
N PHE A 155 11.99 8.13 -11.53
CA PHE A 155 11.01 9.21 -11.52
C PHE A 155 10.92 9.96 -10.21
N TRP A 156 11.53 9.44 -9.14
CA TRP A 156 11.62 10.14 -7.87
C TRP A 156 13.03 10.66 -7.62
N ASN A 157 13.16 11.70 -6.80
CA ASN A 157 14.42 12.39 -6.58
C ASN A 157 15.20 11.72 -5.43
N HIS A 158 16.22 10.94 -5.79
CA HIS A 158 17.05 10.21 -4.83
C HIS A 158 17.79 11.12 -3.84
N SER A 159 18.13 12.34 -4.26
CA SER A 159 18.87 13.28 -3.40
C SER A 159 18.06 13.79 -2.21
N LEU A 160 16.73 13.67 -2.27
CA LEU A 160 15.83 14.03 -1.16
C LEU A 160 15.61 12.86 -0.19
N GLY A 161 15.86 11.63 -0.65
CA GLY A 161 15.53 10.42 0.09
C GLY A 161 14.02 10.29 0.37
N GLU A 162 13.68 9.57 1.42
CA GLU A 162 12.31 9.51 1.94
C GLU A 162 12.04 10.72 2.83
N CYS A 163 10.90 11.37 2.60
CA CYS A 163 10.51 12.60 3.28
C CYS A 163 9.27 12.38 4.15
N GLN A 164 9.07 13.24 5.13
CA GLN A 164 7.80 13.34 5.86
C GLN A 164 6.66 13.77 4.90
N ALA A 165 5.42 13.44 5.26
CA ALA A 165 4.22 13.88 4.55
C ALA A 165 3.94 15.39 4.69
N SER A 166 4.41 16.02 5.77
CA SER A 166 4.36 17.45 6.03
C SER A 166 5.64 17.95 6.69
N LYS A 167 5.97 19.23 6.45
CA LYS A 167 7.02 19.95 7.19
C LYS A 167 6.53 20.54 8.52
N ASP A 168 5.21 20.65 8.70
CA ASP A 168 4.63 21.10 9.96
C ASP A 168 4.56 19.91 10.93
N THR A 169 5.42 19.94 11.95
CA THR A 169 5.50 18.92 12.99
C THR A 169 4.17 18.66 13.69
N ARG A 170 3.27 19.65 13.79
CA ARG A 170 1.94 19.46 14.39
C ARG A 170 1.04 18.61 13.49
N ILE A 171 1.10 18.85 12.19
CA ILE A 171 0.37 18.05 11.20
C ILE A 171 0.92 16.63 11.20
N GLU A 172 2.25 16.46 11.21
CA GLU A 172 2.83 15.11 11.26
C GLU A 172 2.45 14.34 12.51
N ARG A 173 2.47 15.01 13.67
CA ARG A 173 1.98 14.41 14.90
C ARG A 173 0.52 13.99 14.78
N ALA A 174 -0.34 14.82 14.19
CA ALA A 174 -1.75 14.49 14.01
C ALA A 174 -1.95 13.30 13.07
N ILE A 175 -1.20 13.23 11.96
CA ILE A 175 -1.21 12.08 11.03
C ILE A 175 -0.80 10.82 11.79
N TYR A 176 0.31 10.88 12.52
CA TYR A 176 0.80 9.75 13.30
C TYR A 176 -0.22 9.30 14.35
N GLN A 177 -0.78 10.23 15.14
CA GLN A 177 -1.76 9.92 16.19
C GLN A 177 -3.07 9.34 15.62
N ALA A 178 -3.51 9.80 14.46
CA ALA A 178 -4.71 9.26 13.79
C ALA A 178 -4.47 7.85 13.20
N ALA A 179 -3.22 7.53 12.90
CA ALA A 179 -2.80 6.19 12.45
C ALA A 179 -2.46 5.26 13.63
N ASP A 180 -2.11 5.82 14.80
CA ASP A 180 -1.70 5.07 15.98
C ASP A 180 -2.88 4.47 16.74
N THR A 181 -2.71 3.25 17.21
CA THR A 181 -3.81 2.49 17.79
C THR A 181 -3.48 1.90 19.14
N ASN A 182 -4.49 1.92 20.01
CA ASN A 182 -4.50 1.15 21.26
C ASN A 182 -5.35 -0.12 21.12
N ILE A 183 -5.82 -0.45 19.91
CA ILE A 183 -6.73 -1.57 19.66
C ILE A 183 -5.93 -2.86 19.50
N SER A 184 -6.31 -3.90 20.25
CA SER A 184 -5.74 -5.24 20.09
C SER A 184 -6.26 -5.92 18.83
N SER A 185 -5.34 -6.57 18.12
CA SER A 185 -5.65 -7.48 17.01
C SER A 185 -6.10 -8.85 17.53
N PRO A 186 -6.90 -9.63 16.79
CA PRO A 186 -7.03 -11.07 17.05
C PRO A 186 -5.68 -11.80 17.01
N LEU A 187 -4.68 -11.21 16.36
CA LEU A 187 -3.28 -11.65 16.40
C LEU A 187 -2.59 -11.43 17.76
N GLY A 188 -3.28 -10.91 18.77
CA GLY A 188 -2.73 -10.70 20.13
C GLY A 188 -1.67 -9.58 20.24
N SER A 189 -1.15 -9.11 19.11
CA SER A 189 -0.18 -8.02 19.05
C SER A 189 -0.85 -6.65 19.08
N ARG A 190 -0.19 -5.72 19.78
CA ARG A 190 -0.43 -4.29 19.62
C ARG A 190 0.40 -3.82 18.42
N VAL A 191 -0.20 -2.94 17.63
CA VAL A 191 0.38 -2.48 16.38
C VAL A 191 1.48 -1.49 16.70
N ILE A 192 2.63 -1.67 16.06
CA ILE A 192 3.64 -0.64 15.94
C ILE A 192 3.29 0.19 14.72
N THR A 193 2.89 1.44 14.95
CA THR A 193 2.64 2.42 13.88
C THR A 193 3.99 2.92 13.37
N ASP A 194 4.24 2.76 12.08
CA ASP A 194 5.46 3.26 11.48
C ASP A 194 5.38 4.76 11.17
N VAL A 195 6.55 5.38 11.04
CA VAL A 195 6.66 6.78 10.63
C VAL A 195 6.19 6.94 9.17
N PRO A 196 5.32 7.91 8.86
CA PRO A 196 4.97 8.30 7.49
C PRO A 196 6.19 8.51 6.58
N ARG A 197 6.14 7.98 5.36
CA ARG A 197 7.24 8.10 4.37
C ARG A 197 6.70 8.53 3.01
N CYS A 198 7.35 9.48 2.37
CA CYS A 198 6.98 10.00 1.05
C CYS A 198 8.17 10.05 0.09
N LEU A 199 7.97 9.57 -1.13
CA LEU A 199 8.89 9.76 -2.26
C LEU A 199 8.46 10.99 -3.06
N TRP A 200 9.38 11.90 -3.35
CA TRP A 200 9.11 13.08 -4.17
C TRP A 200 9.41 12.82 -5.64
N LEU A 201 8.41 13.00 -6.50
CA LEU A 201 8.56 12.79 -7.94
C LEU A 201 9.22 14.02 -8.60
N LYS A 202 10.14 13.78 -9.55
CA LYS A 202 10.87 14.84 -10.26
C LYS A 202 9.97 15.80 -11.02
N ALA A 203 8.89 15.29 -11.61
CA ALA A 203 7.91 16.09 -12.32
C ALA A 203 6.81 16.66 -11.39
N GLY A 204 7.04 16.64 -10.07
CA GLY A 204 6.09 17.03 -9.06
C GLY A 204 5.11 15.90 -8.71
N GLY A 205 4.51 16.01 -7.53
CA GLY A 205 3.72 14.93 -6.93
C GLY A 205 4.55 14.07 -5.98
N ARG A 206 3.87 13.13 -5.30
CA ARG A 206 4.46 12.31 -4.24
C ARG A 206 3.84 10.92 -4.21
N ILE A 207 4.57 9.94 -3.69
CA ILE A 207 4.03 8.64 -3.29
C ILE A 207 4.27 8.51 -1.79
N CYS A 208 3.21 8.52 -0.99
CA CYS A 208 3.28 8.51 0.46
C CYS A 208 2.72 7.20 1.01
N TRP A 209 3.40 6.59 1.96
CA TRP A 209 2.92 5.45 2.73
C TRP A 209 2.64 5.85 4.17
N LEU A 210 1.47 5.45 4.65
CA LEU A 210 1.00 5.65 6.01
C LEU A 210 0.55 4.30 6.57
N HIS A 211 1.18 3.89 7.67
CA HIS A 211 0.87 2.63 8.33
C HIS A 211 -0.36 2.80 9.21
N SER A 212 -1.50 2.25 8.79
CA SER A 212 -2.72 2.18 9.61
C SER A 212 -3.42 0.87 9.26
N VAL A 213 -3.49 -0.01 10.24
CA VAL A 213 -3.73 -1.43 9.98
C VAL A 213 -5.21 -1.81 10.04
N ARG A 214 -6.02 -1.02 10.75
CA ARG A 214 -7.43 -1.29 10.99
C ARG A 214 -8.27 -0.19 10.38
N GLY A 215 -9.36 -0.55 9.71
CA GLY A 215 -10.24 0.44 9.08
C GLY A 215 -10.97 1.35 10.08
N GLU A 216 -11.04 0.96 11.35
CA GLU A 216 -11.51 1.81 12.46
C GLU A 216 -10.64 3.07 12.58
N GLU A 217 -9.31 2.96 12.45
CA GLU A 217 -8.37 4.10 12.51
C GLU A 217 -8.46 4.96 11.24
N ILE A 218 -8.64 4.30 10.09
CA ILE A 218 -8.60 4.98 8.79
C ILE A 218 -9.78 5.93 8.61
N ALA A 219 -10.97 5.54 9.08
CA ALA A 219 -12.22 6.25 8.83
C ALA A 219 -13.07 6.47 10.08
N ASP A 220 -12.47 6.61 11.26
CA ASP A 220 -13.18 6.87 12.53
C ASP A 220 -14.10 8.10 12.39
N PRO A 221 -15.42 7.98 12.65
CA PRO A 221 -16.34 9.11 12.57
C PRO A 221 -16.22 10.10 13.74
N ASP A 222 -15.46 9.81 14.80
CA ASP A 222 -15.30 10.71 15.95
C ASP A 222 -14.62 12.02 15.51
N MET A 223 -15.26 13.15 15.83
CA MET A 223 -14.74 14.47 15.51
C MET A 223 -13.62 14.93 16.45
N GLN A 224 -13.56 14.38 17.67
CA GLN A 224 -12.52 14.69 18.66
C GLN A 224 -11.24 13.89 18.41
N SER A 225 -11.38 12.70 17.81
CA SER A 225 -10.26 11.84 17.39
C SER A 225 -10.49 11.38 15.95
N PRO A 226 -10.39 12.31 14.97
CA PRO A 226 -10.70 12.00 13.58
C PRO A 226 -9.79 10.90 13.04
N GLY A 227 -10.40 9.98 12.27
CA GLY A 227 -9.64 8.97 11.54
C GLY A 227 -8.61 9.57 10.58
N LEU A 228 -7.67 8.74 10.15
CA LEU A 228 -6.53 9.14 9.34
C LEU A 228 -6.94 9.90 8.06
N LEU A 229 -7.94 9.42 7.33
CA LEU A 229 -8.38 10.08 6.08
C LEU A 229 -8.93 11.48 6.34
N GLN A 230 -9.74 11.66 7.38
CA GLN A 230 -10.28 12.96 7.79
C GLN A 230 -9.15 13.91 8.18
N THR A 231 -8.14 13.41 8.89
CA THR A 231 -6.94 14.17 9.26
C THR A 231 -6.19 14.64 8.02
N LEU A 232 -5.97 13.75 7.04
CA LEU A 232 -5.32 14.10 5.77
C LEU A 232 -6.12 15.13 4.97
N HIS A 233 -7.42 14.90 4.77
CA HIS A 233 -8.32 15.78 4.02
C HIS A 233 -8.35 17.22 4.58
N ARG A 234 -8.26 17.37 5.90
CA ARG A 234 -8.28 18.69 6.56
C ARG A 234 -6.94 19.42 6.56
N THR A 235 -5.83 18.74 6.27
CA THR A 235 -4.49 19.27 6.52
C THR A 235 -3.60 19.31 5.29
N VAL A 236 -3.34 18.16 4.65
CA VAL A 236 -2.26 18.01 3.65
C VAL A 236 -2.72 17.42 2.33
N ALA A 237 -3.87 16.76 2.30
CA ALA A 237 -4.37 16.16 1.09
C ALA A 237 -5.11 17.19 0.24
N GLU A 238 -5.10 16.93 -1.06
CA GLU A 238 -5.72 17.78 -2.06
C GLU A 238 -6.84 17.04 -2.81
N PRO A 239 -7.83 17.75 -3.38
CA PRO A 239 -8.94 17.12 -4.12
C PRO A 239 -8.51 16.14 -5.22
N GLN A 240 -7.41 16.47 -5.91
CA GLN A 240 -6.83 15.64 -6.96
C GLN A 240 -5.95 14.49 -6.44
N ASP A 241 -5.67 14.38 -5.15
CA ASP A 241 -4.88 13.26 -4.64
C ASP A 241 -5.63 11.93 -4.83
N ILE A 242 -4.86 10.84 -4.81
CA ILE A 242 -5.36 9.48 -4.98
C ILE A 242 -5.12 8.72 -3.66
N PHE A 243 -6.16 8.13 -3.11
CA PHE A 243 -6.09 7.33 -1.89
C PHE A 243 -6.27 5.86 -2.25
N TYR A 244 -5.21 5.06 -2.08
CA TYR A 244 -5.22 3.63 -2.29
C TYR A 244 -5.14 2.94 -0.93
N VAL A 245 -6.30 2.51 -0.44
CA VAL A 245 -6.53 2.10 0.95
C VAL A 245 -6.68 0.59 1.03
N ASN A 246 -6.00 -0.06 1.98
CA ASN A 246 -6.21 -1.46 2.32
C ASN A 246 -6.30 -1.64 3.83
N PHE A 247 -7.32 -2.35 4.28
CA PHE A 247 -7.32 -2.98 5.59
C PHE A 247 -8.14 -4.26 5.49
N GLY A 248 -7.63 -5.30 6.12
CA GLY A 248 -8.30 -6.59 6.12
C GLY A 248 -7.46 -7.60 6.87
N ARG A 249 -6.14 -7.60 6.69
CA ARG A 249 -5.29 -8.59 7.35
C ARG A 249 -5.36 -8.53 8.87
N TRP A 250 -5.54 -7.35 9.44
CA TRP A 250 -5.68 -7.21 10.89
C TRP A 250 -7.09 -7.54 11.42
N HIS A 251 -8.02 -7.79 10.50
CA HIS A 251 -9.37 -8.27 10.80
C HIS A 251 -9.52 -9.78 10.61
N PHE A 252 -8.57 -10.46 9.97
CA PHE A 252 -8.62 -11.91 9.79
C PHE A 252 -7.25 -12.56 9.72
N ASN A 253 -7.17 -13.80 10.16
CA ASN A 253 -6.11 -14.68 9.69
C ASN A 253 -6.70 -16.04 9.31
N ASN A 254 -5.95 -16.80 8.51
CA ASN A 254 -6.45 -18.06 7.98
C ASN A 254 -6.76 -19.10 9.07
N CYS A 255 -6.06 -19.03 10.20
CA CYS A 255 -6.16 -20.03 11.26
C CYS A 255 -7.28 -19.74 12.27
N GLN A 256 -7.51 -18.46 12.60
CA GLN A 256 -8.49 -18.01 13.60
C GLN A 256 -9.77 -17.44 12.97
N GLY A 257 -9.79 -17.23 11.65
CA GLY A 257 -10.96 -16.71 10.93
C GLY A 257 -11.02 -15.19 10.88
N LEU A 258 -12.24 -14.67 10.64
CA LEU A 258 -12.54 -13.25 10.40
C LEU A 258 -13.33 -12.65 11.58
N GLN A 259 -12.87 -11.51 12.08
CA GLN A 259 -13.65 -10.61 12.96
C GLN A 259 -14.76 -9.91 12.16
N ALA A 260 -15.81 -10.67 11.83
CA ALA A 260 -16.80 -10.24 10.84
C ALA A 260 -17.49 -8.90 11.18
N LEU A 261 -17.86 -8.69 12.45
CA LEU A 261 -18.54 -7.47 12.86
C LEU A 261 -17.61 -6.24 12.87
N PRO A 262 -16.43 -6.24 13.54
CA PRO A 262 -15.48 -5.12 13.44
C PRO A 262 -15.09 -4.79 12.00
N TYR A 263 -14.84 -5.80 11.17
CA TYR A 263 -14.48 -5.59 9.77
C TYR A 263 -15.61 -4.94 8.98
N ALA A 264 -16.84 -5.43 9.13
CA ALA A 264 -18.00 -4.85 8.45
C ALA A 264 -18.27 -3.41 8.91
N GLN A 265 -18.09 -3.11 10.20
CA GLN A 265 -18.20 -1.76 10.74
C GLN A 265 -17.15 -0.82 10.14
N ALA A 266 -15.89 -1.26 10.09
CA ALA A 266 -14.80 -0.50 9.48
C ALA A 266 -15.06 -0.19 8.00
N LEU A 267 -15.50 -1.19 7.22
CA LEU A 267 -15.91 -1.00 5.81
C LEU A 267 -17.09 -0.03 5.69
N TRP A 268 -18.09 -0.15 6.58
CA TRP A 268 -19.24 0.76 6.58
C TRP A 268 -18.82 2.20 6.87
N SER A 269 -17.96 2.42 7.86
CA SER A 269 -17.42 3.74 8.20
C SER A 269 -16.64 4.35 7.04
N LEU A 270 -15.77 3.58 6.37
CA LEU A 270 -15.08 4.01 5.16
C LEU A 270 -16.06 4.42 4.06
N GLY A 271 -17.07 3.58 3.79
CA GLY A 271 -18.09 3.86 2.79
C GLY A 271 -18.89 5.12 3.08
N LYS A 272 -19.28 5.34 4.34
CA LYS A 272 -19.96 6.57 4.79
C LYS A 272 -19.07 7.80 4.70
N LEU A 273 -17.77 7.67 4.99
CA LEU A 273 -16.83 8.76 4.80
C LEU A 273 -16.74 9.13 3.32
N TYR A 274 -16.50 8.16 2.45
CA TYR A 274 -16.41 8.39 1.01
C TYR A 274 -17.69 9.02 0.44
N GLU A 275 -18.87 8.51 0.81
CA GLU A 275 -20.14 9.08 0.37
C GLU A 275 -20.25 10.58 0.67
N ARG A 276 -19.75 11.02 1.83
CA ARG A 276 -19.76 12.42 2.26
C ARG A 276 -18.68 13.28 1.61
N THR A 277 -17.53 12.70 1.28
CA THR A 277 -16.35 13.46 0.83
C THR A 277 -16.05 13.30 -0.65
N LYS A 278 -16.69 12.39 -1.39
CA LYS A 278 -16.36 12.07 -2.79
C LYS A 278 -16.46 13.24 -3.76
N ASP A 279 -17.24 14.27 -3.44
CA ASP A 279 -17.34 15.46 -4.29
C ASP A 279 -16.08 16.34 -4.18
N GLU A 280 -15.36 16.25 -3.05
CA GLU A 280 -14.09 16.93 -2.80
C GLU A 280 -12.89 16.01 -3.05
N PHE A 281 -12.93 14.77 -2.56
CA PHE A 281 -11.87 13.77 -2.69
C PHE A 281 -12.40 12.53 -3.44
N PRO A 282 -12.59 12.61 -4.77
CA PRO A 282 -13.24 11.55 -5.55
C PRO A 282 -12.39 10.28 -5.71
N ASN A 283 -11.06 10.41 -5.67
CA ASN A 283 -10.14 9.34 -6.08
C ASN A 283 -9.75 8.41 -4.92
N LEU A 284 -10.73 7.88 -4.20
CA LEU A 284 -10.51 6.84 -3.20
C LEU A 284 -10.76 5.46 -3.83
N ILE A 285 -9.79 4.56 -3.69
CA ILE A 285 -9.87 3.19 -4.14
C ILE A 285 -9.54 2.27 -2.97
N PHE A 286 -10.41 1.29 -2.72
CA PHE A 286 -10.16 0.24 -1.74
C PHE A 286 -9.55 -0.99 -2.40
N LYS A 287 -8.39 -1.43 -1.91
CA LYS A 287 -7.76 -2.70 -2.30
C LYS A 287 -8.23 -3.79 -1.35
N VAL A 288 -8.69 -4.93 -1.87
CA VAL A 288 -8.93 -6.13 -1.06
C VAL A 288 -7.59 -6.74 -0.64
N SER A 289 -7.47 -7.17 0.62
CA SER A 289 -6.24 -7.82 1.10
C SER A 289 -5.95 -9.09 0.30
N ALA A 290 -4.68 -9.27 -0.04
CA ALA A 290 -4.20 -10.46 -0.74
C ALA A 290 -4.39 -11.72 0.12
N HIS A 291 -4.35 -12.89 -0.52
CA HIS A 291 -4.40 -14.16 0.19
C HIS A 291 -3.13 -14.35 1.04
N ASP A 292 -3.30 -15.02 2.18
CA ASP A 292 -2.23 -15.48 3.08
C ASP A 292 -2.06 -16.98 2.83
N HIS A 293 -0.82 -17.48 2.83
CA HIS A 293 -0.51 -18.91 2.69
C HIS A 293 0.11 -19.52 3.95
N THR A 294 -0.03 -18.84 5.09
CA THR A 294 0.29 -19.40 6.40
C THR A 294 -0.55 -20.66 6.63
N ALA A 295 0.13 -21.80 6.70
CA ALA A 295 -0.52 -23.07 6.98
C ALA A 295 -1.05 -23.11 8.43
N CYS A 296 -2.10 -23.88 8.65
CA CYS A 296 -2.77 -24.01 9.92
C CYS A 296 -2.90 -25.46 10.34
N ARG A 297 -2.74 -25.73 11.63
CA ARG A 297 -3.04 -27.02 12.26
C ARG A 297 -3.76 -26.74 13.56
N GLU A 298 -4.92 -27.37 13.78
CA GLU A 298 -5.71 -27.19 15.01
C GLU A 298 -6.01 -25.70 15.32
N ALA A 299 -6.33 -24.93 14.29
CA ALA A 299 -6.57 -23.48 14.34
C ALA A 299 -5.37 -22.61 14.81
N MET A 300 -4.18 -23.20 14.92
CA MET A 300 -2.93 -22.50 15.19
C MET A 300 -2.08 -22.38 13.92
N ARG A 301 -1.19 -21.39 13.89
CA ARG A 301 -0.21 -21.24 12.80
C ARG A 301 0.72 -22.45 12.83
N ASN A 302 0.91 -23.07 11.67
CA ASN A 302 1.77 -24.23 11.47
C ASN A 302 2.72 -23.94 10.30
N GLU A 303 3.56 -22.92 10.48
CA GLU A 303 4.55 -22.53 9.49
C GLU A 303 5.47 -23.71 9.19
N GLN A 304 5.59 -24.06 7.92
CA GLN A 304 6.60 -25.03 7.48
C GLN A 304 7.98 -24.39 7.60
N VAL A 305 9.04 -25.19 7.51
CA VAL A 305 10.40 -24.64 7.71
C VAL A 305 10.93 -23.98 6.43
N ASP A 306 10.46 -24.41 5.27
CA ASP A 306 11.12 -24.20 3.99
C ASP A 306 10.22 -23.66 2.87
N GLN A 307 8.89 -23.70 3.03
CA GLN A 307 7.99 -23.26 1.95
C GLN A 307 6.61 -22.81 2.44
N CYS A 308 6.02 -21.90 1.68
CA CYS A 308 4.60 -21.58 1.80
C CYS A 308 3.78 -22.58 0.98
N LEU A 309 2.72 -23.11 1.60
CA LEU A 309 1.95 -24.18 0.97
C LEU A 309 0.90 -23.60 0.00
N PRO A 310 0.61 -24.30 -1.11
CA PRO A 310 -0.57 -24.01 -1.90
C PRO A 310 -1.84 -24.03 -1.03
N ALA A 311 -2.79 -23.15 -1.33
CA ALA A 311 -4.05 -23.02 -0.57
C ALA A 311 -4.75 -24.36 -0.22
N PRO A 312 -4.90 -25.34 -1.14
CA PRO A 312 -5.53 -26.63 -0.81
C PRO A 312 -4.80 -27.45 0.26
N GLN A 313 -3.52 -27.18 0.51
CA GLN A 313 -2.66 -27.89 1.45
C GLN A 313 -2.46 -27.12 2.76
N GLY A 314 -2.88 -25.86 2.83
CA GLY A 314 -2.63 -24.98 3.97
C GLY A 314 -3.44 -25.29 5.23
N GLY A 315 -4.36 -26.25 5.22
CA GLY A 315 -5.14 -26.63 6.42
C GLY A 315 -6.11 -25.55 6.91
N TYR A 316 -6.44 -24.55 6.07
CA TYR A 316 -7.40 -23.49 6.36
C TYR A 316 -8.53 -23.44 5.32
N SER A 317 -9.63 -22.76 5.66
CA SER A 317 -10.77 -22.60 4.77
C SER A 317 -10.64 -21.36 3.87
N LEU A 318 -10.70 -21.57 2.54
CA LEU A 318 -10.83 -20.46 1.58
C LEU A 318 -12.12 -19.64 1.75
N ALA A 319 -13.12 -20.18 2.48
CA ALA A 319 -14.33 -19.43 2.78
C ALA A 319 -14.05 -18.17 3.61
N THR A 320 -13.02 -18.19 4.47
CA THR A 320 -12.66 -17.02 5.30
C THR A 320 -12.20 -15.85 4.44
N GLY A 321 -11.20 -16.04 3.59
CA GLY A 321 -10.72 -14.95 2.72
C GLY A 321 -11.76 -14.53 1.68
N ARG A 322 -12.58 -15.47 1.17
CA ARG A 322 -13.74 -15.12 0.33
C ARG A 322 -14.75 -14.24 1.07
N ARG A 323 -14.99 -14.45 2.36
CA ARG A 323 -15.86 -13.56 3.17
C ARG A 323 -15.27 -12.18 3.34
N VAL A 324 -13.95 -12.04 3.51
CA VAL A 324 -13.27 -10.74 3.55
C VAL A 324 -13.56 -9.97 2.26
N MET A 325 -13.28 -10.61 1.12
CA MET A 325 -13.53 -10.06 -0.21
C MET A 325 -15.00 -9.68 -0.43
N LEU A 326 -15.93 -10.63 -0.18
CA LEU A 326 -17.36 -10.40 -0.37
C LEU A 326 -17.92 -9.32 0.56
N ASN A 327 -17.43 -9.22 1.80
CA ASN A 327 -17.85 -8.15 2.71
C ASN A 327 -17.43 -6.78 2.17
N ALA A 328 -16.19 -6.65 1.67
CA ALA A 328 -15.74 -5.42 1.04
C ALA A 328 -16.62 -5.05 -0.17
N GLU A 329 -16.84 -5.98 -1.10
CA GLU A 329 -17.67 -5.76 -2.28
C GLU A 329 -19.12 -5.39 -1.92
N ASN A 330 -19.75 -6.14 -1.02
CA ASN A 330 -21.15 -5.96 -0.66
C ASN A 330 -21.41 -4.68 0.15
N ILE A 331 -20.47 -4.29 1.02
CA ILE A 331 -20.63 -3.10 1.87
C ILE A 331 -20.19 -1.85 1.11
N LEU A 332 -18.96 -1.83 0.61
CA LEU A 332 -18.40 -0.65 -0.08
C LEU A 332 -19.08 -0.40 -1.43
N GLY A 333 -19.55 -1.45 -2.10
CA GLY A 333 -20.33 -1.33 -3.34
C GLY A 333 -21.62 -0.53 -3.17
N ARG A 334 -22.26 -0.56 -1.99
CA ARG A 334 -23.45 0.27 -1.68
C ARG A 334 -23.14 1.75 -1.70
N PHE A 335 -21.92 2.12 -1.31
CA PHE A 335 -21.42 3.49 -1.32
C PHE A 335 -20.70 3.85 -2.63
N ARG A 336 -20.66 2.91 -3.58
CA ARG A 336 -19.94 3.03 -4.87
C ARG A 336 -18.47 3.39 -4.71
N VAL A 337 -17.84 2.91 -3.64
CA VAL A 337 -16.38 3.03 -3.50
C VAL A 337 -15.74 2.14 -4.58
N PRO A 338 -14.82 2.66 -5.40
CA PRO A 338 -13.99 1.85 -6.29
C PRO A 338 -13.23 0.73 -5.55
N ILE A 339 -13.25 -0.50 -6.08
CA ILE A 339 -12.60 -1.66 -5.44
C ILE A 339 -11.64 -2.33 -6.41
N VAL A 340 -10.39 -2.54 -5.96
CA VAL A 340 -9.44 -3.45 -6.61
C VAL A 340 -9.45 -4.78 -5.85
N ASN A 341 -9.97 -5.80 -6.50
CA ASN A 341 -10.04 -7.14 -5.96
C ASN A 341 -9.12 -8.08 -6.74
N ASN A 342 -7.98 -8.40 -6.13
CA ASN A 342 -6.99 -9.36 -6.65
C ASN A 342 -6.96 -10.64 -5.80
N TYR A 343 -7.95 -10.87 -4.93
CA TYR A 343 -7.91 -11.95 -3.94
C TYR A 343 -7.77 -13.32 -4.63
N ASN A 344 -8.61 -13.60 -5.64
CA ASN A 344 -8.63 -14.91 -6.30
C ASN A 344 -7.35 -15.22 -7.07
N GLU A 345 -6.71 -14.22 -7.67
CA GLU A 345 -5.42 -14.33 -8.32
C GLU A 345 -4.35 -14.70 -7.28
N THR A 346 -4.33 -14.00 -6.15
CA THR A 346 -3.33 -14.25 -5.10
C THR A 346 -3.46 -15.61 -4.42
N VAL A 347 -4.62 -16.27 -4.44
CA VAL A 347 -4.81 -17.64 -3.90
C VAL A 347 -3.89 -18.68 -4.55
N LYS A 348 -3.43 -18.46 -5.79
CA LYS A 348 -2.54 -19.38 -6.50
C LYS A 348 -1.06 -19.02 -6.32
N LEU A 349 -0.75 -17.84 -5.78
CA LEU A 349 0.59 -17.23 -5.81
C LEU A 349 1.42 -17.52 -4.56
N HIS A 350 1.25 -18.69 -3.95
CA HIS A 350 2.02 -19.14 -2.77
C HIS A 350 3.54 -19.04 -2.96
N ALA A 351 4.04 -19.27 -4.18
CA ALA A 351 5.47 -19.17 -4.51
C ALA A 351 6.03 -17.74 -4.46
N GLY A 352 5.16 -16.71 -4.40
CA GLY A 352 5.56 -15.31 -4.32
C GLY A 352 5.79 -14.80 -2.89
N HIS A 353 5.74 -15.66 -1.89
CA HIS A 353 6.02 -15.31 -0.50
C HIS A 353 7.51 -15.23 -0.20
N ILE A 354 7.88 -14.64 0.93
CA ILE A 354 9.30 -14.52 1.28
C ILE A 354 9.78 -15.85 1.85
N THR A 355 10.72 -16.48 1.15
CA THR A 355 11.31 -17.76 1.54
C THR A 355 12.82 -17.70 1.72
N ASP A 356 13.47 -16.66 1.21
CA ASP A 356 14.92 -16.62 1.00
C ASP A 356 15.63 -15.67 1.98
N ARG A 357 15.74 -16.06 3.26
CA ARG A 357 16.81 -15.56 4.17
C ARG A 357 17.22 -16.60 5.23
N PRO A 358 18.40 -17.24 5.07
CA PRO A 358 18.96 -18.15 6.05
C PRO A 358 20.02 -17.49 6.94
N VAL A 359 19.93 -16.17 7.23
CA VAL A 359 20.84 -15.56 8.22
C VAL A 359 20.20 -15.77 9.59
N GLY A 360 20.67 -16.78 10.34
CA GLY A 360 20.21 -17.03 11.73
C GLY A 360 19.00 -17.96 11.90
N GLY A 361 18.46 -18.55 10.83
CA GLY A 361 17.60 -19.73 10.96
C GLY A 361 16.07 -19.54 10.96
N ARG A 362 15.51 -18.43 10.47
CA ARG A 362 14.19 -18.38 9.78
C ARG A 362 13.81 -16.96 9.32
N GLU A 363 13.49 -16.80 8.03
CA GLU A 363 12.52 -15.76 7.60
C GLU A 363 11.62 -16.35 6.50
N LEU A 364 10.99 -17.51 6.78
CA LEU A 364 9.84 -17.92 6.01
C LEU A 364 8.66 -17.05 6.43
N ASP A 365 8.13 -16.26 5.50
CA ASP A 365 6.99 -15.40 5.74
C ASP A 365 5.93 -15.63 4.67
N CYS A 366 4.94 -16.44 5.04
CA CYS A 366 3.80 -16.81 4.18
C CYS A 366 2.64 -15.82 4.23
N LEU A 367 2.84 -14.68 4.89
CA LEU A 367 1.90 -13.57 4.89
C LEU A 367 2.33 -12.52 3.86
N HIS A 368 3.60 -12.11 3.93
CA HIS A 368 4.14 -11.06 3.09
C HIS A 368 4.65 -11.61 1.77
N TYR A 369 4.53 -10.82 0.70
CA TYR A 369 5.03 -11.19 -0.62
C TYR A 369 6.40 -10.57 -0.86
N CYS A 370 7.26 -11.34 -1.52
CA CYS A 370 8.53 -10.84 -2.00
C CYS A 370 8.33 -9.99 -3.27
N SER A 371 9.35 -9.20 -3.65
CA SER A 371 9.37 -8.44 -4.91
C SER A 371 10.71 -8.61 -5.64
N PRO A 372 10.70 -8.67 -7.00
CA PRO A 372 9.55 -8.55 -7.87
C PRO A 372 8.66 -9.80 -7.90
N GLY A 373 7.35 -9.61 -7.76
CA GLY A 373 6.35 -10.67 -7.63
C GLY A 373 4.91 -10.12 -7.56
N VAL A 374 4.20 -10.42 -6.48
CA VAL A 374 2.79 -10.03 -6.30
C VAL A 374 2.57 -8.52 -6.09
N PRO A 375 3.43 -7.78 -5.37
CA PRO A 375 3.28 -6.33 -5.24
C PRO A 375 3.24 -5.62 -6.60
N GLU A 376 4.04 -6.05 -7.56
CA GLU A 376 4.08 -5.53 -8.93
C GLU A 376 2.77 -5.80 -9.69
N PHE A 377 2.18 -6.98 -9.51
CA PHE A 377 0.85 -7.26 -10.04
C PHE A 377 -0.22 -6.34 -9.42
N ASP A 378 -0.12 -6.05 -8.12
CA ASP A 378 -0.99 -5.08 -7.48
C ASP A 378 -0.82 -3.67 -8.08
N MET A 379 0.38 -3.28 -8.54
CA MET A 379 0.61 -1.97 -9.18
C MET A 379 -0.09 -1.90 -10.53
N TRP A 380 0.00 -2.98 -11.30
CA TRP A 380 -0.71 -3.11 -12.55
C TRP A 380 -2.24 -3.05 -12.34
N SER A 381 -2.76 -3.76 -11.34
CA SER A 381 -4.19 -3.68 -11.01
C SER A 381 -4.62 -2.29 -10.54
N MET A 382 -3.80 -1.59 -9.76
CA MET A 382 -4.04 -0.19 -9.38
C MET A 382 -4.09 0.72 -10.61
N TYR A 383 -3.13 0.59 -11.53
CA TYR A 383 -3.12 1.35 -12.79
C TYR A 383 -4.35 1.06 -13.66
N LYS A 384 -4.76 -0.22 -13.80
CA LYS A 384 -6.02 -0.58 -14.46
C LYS A 384 -7.21 0.12 -13.78
N ALA A 385 -7.23 0.16 -12.45
CA ALA A 385 -8.30 0.80 -11.70
C ALA A 385 -8.36 2.31 -11.97
N PHE A 386 -7.21 3.01 -12.09
CA PHE A 386 -7.21 4.43 -12.45
C PHE A 386 -7.98 4.67 -13.76
N ARG A 387 -7.74 3.82 -14.76
CA ARG A 387 -8.43 3.90 -16.05
C ARG A 387 -9.91 3.54 -15.94
N THR A 388 -10.23 2.45 -15.26
CA THR A 388 -11.61 1.97 -15.11
C THR A 388 -12.50 2.95 -14.37
N TYR A 389 -11.96 3.62 -13.34
CA TYR A 389 -12.72 4.55 -12.50
C TYR A 389 -12.57 6.02 -12.92
N GLY A 390 -12.02 6.27 -14.11
CA GLY A 390 -12.00 7.60 -14.71
C GLY A 390 -11.05 8.58 -14.03
N ILE A 391 -10.10 8.12 -13.22
CA ILE A 391 -8.98 8.95 -12.79
C ILE A 391 -8.20 9.29 -14.05
N GLN A 392 -7.94 10.57 -14.29
CA GLN A 392 -7.19 11.03 -15.48
C GLN A 392 -5.86 11.64 -15.05
N PRO A 393 -4.81 11.55 -15.87
CA PRO A 393 -3.63 12.41 -15.75
C PRO A 393 -4.05 13.88 -15.58
N LEU A 394 -3.36 14.63 -14.73
CA LEU A 394 -3.59 16.07 -14.68
C LEU A 394 -3.13 16.70 -15.99
N ALA A 395 -3.85 17.72 -16.44
CA ALA A 395 -3.34 18.56 -17.50
C ALA A 395 -1.97 19.12 -17.07
N PRO A 396 -0.95 19.16 -17.95
CA PRO A 396 0.31 19.78 -17.64
C PRO A 396 0.05 21.20 -17.15
N SER A 397 0.29 21.46 -15.86
CA SER A 397 -0.03 22.78 -15.31
C SER A 397 0.80 23.84 -16.05
N SER A 398 0.17 24.94 -16.48
CA SER A 398 0.88 26.07 -17.12
C SER A 398 2.01 26.63 -16.24
N ARG A 399 1.97 26.36 -14.93
CA ARG A 399 3.05 26.68 -13.99
C ARG A 399 4.36 25.94 -14.30
N GLN A 400 4.32 24.70 -14.79
CA GLN A 400 5.55 24.04 -15.25
C GLN A 400 6.16 24.75 -16.47
N SER A 401 5.33 25.29 -17.36
CA SER A 401 5.78 26.10 -18.48
C SER A 401 6.51 27.37 -18.02
N HIS A 402 6.02 28.01 -16.95
CA HIS A 402 6.69 29.18 -16.37
C HIS A 402 7.97 28.85 -15.59
N MET A 403 8.03 27.74 -14.85
CA MET A 403 9.28 27.34 -14.19
C MET A 403 10.35 26.95 -15.20
N ARG A 404 9.98 26.26 -16.29
CA ARG A 404 10.91 25.92 -17.37
C ARG A 404 11.43 27.16 -18.09
N ALA A 405 10.56 28.15 -18.35
CA ALA A 405 10.97 29.43 -18.92
C ALA A 405 11.92 30.22 -18.00
N ARG A 406 11.71 30.17 -16.68
CA ARG A 406 12.53 30.91 -15.71
C ARG A 406 13.89 30.26 -15.44
N ALA A 407 13.98 28.92 -15.45
CA ALA A 407 15.26 28.21 -15.34
C ALA A 407 16.20 28.52 -16.53
N THR A 408 15.66 28.60 -17.75
CA THR A 408 16.43 29.07 -18.93
C THR A 408 16.86 30.54 -18.85
N THR A 409 16.22 31.36 -18.02
CA THR A 409 16.64 32.77 -17.83
C THR A 409 17.75 32.91 -16.80
N ILE A 410 17.77 32.05 -15.77
CA ILE A 410 18.77 32.12 -14.68
C ILE A 410 20.13 31.55 -15.12
N GLU A 411 20.17 30.55 -16.01
CA GLU A 411 21.45 30.12 -16.62
C GLU A 411 22.06 31.18 -17.56
N ALA A 412 21.30 32.19 -17.97
CA ALA A 412 21.81 33.32 -18.77
C ALA A 412 22.29 34.51 -17.91
N SER A 413 22.14 34.46 -16.59
CA SER A 413 22.54 35.53 -15.68
C SER A 413 23.33 34.97 -14.50
N GLY A 414 24.51 34.44 -14.78
CA GLY A 414 25.51 34.21 -13.74
C GLY A 414 26.14 35.55 -13.36
N ASP A 415 25.88 36.03 -12.14
CA ASP A 415 26.84 36.82 -11.36
C ASP A 415 26.39 36.98 -9.89
N ALA A 416 27.39 36.80 -9.03
CA ALA A 416 27.61 37.35 -7.67
C ALA A 416 26.77 36.87 -6.45
N ASP A 417 27.53 36.20 -5.56
CA ASP A 417 27.64 36.38 -4.10
C ASP A 417 26.39 36.48 -3.22
N ALA A 418 26.22 35.47 -2.35
CA ALA A 418 25.41 35.57 -1.13
C ALA A 418 26.21 35.06 0.09
N PRO A 419 26.36 35.86 1.17
CA PRO A 419 27.03 35.43 2.39
C PRO A 419 26.10 34.67 3.33
N ALA A 420 26.73 33.90 4.21
CA ALA A 420 26.16 33.01 5.21
C ALA A 420 25.30 33.75 6.25
N ALA A 421 24.17 33.15 6.63
CA ALA A 421 23.31 33.60 7.71
C ALA A 421 23.52 32.75 8.97
N GLU A 422 23.67 33.49 10.05
CA GLU A 422 24.02 33.15 11.43
C GLU A 422 22.87 32.46 12.18
N THR A 423 23.21 31.48 13.00
CA THR A 423 22.30 30.68 13.84
C THR A 423 21.91 31.44 15.10
N ALA A 424 20.61 31.68 15.29
CA ALA A 424 20.06 32.19 16.55
C ALA A 424 19.54 31.04 17.43
N ASP A 425 20.11 31.00 18.62
CA ASP A 425 19.80 30.19 19.78
C ASP A 425 18.46 30.61 20.43
N LEU A 426 17.65 29.65 20.86
CA LEU A 426 16.36 29.91 21.52
C LEU A 426 16.13 28.87 22.63
N THR A 427 16.40 29.33 23.84
CA THR A 427 16.11 28.70 25.14
C THR A 427 14.60 28.73 25.40
N VAL A 428 14.01 27.60 25.78
CA VAL A 428 12.61 27.50 26.20
C VAL A 428 12.54 27.05 27.66
N GLY A 429 11.86 27.86 28.48
CA GLY A 429 11.65 27.64 29.90
C GLY A 429 10.61 26.57 30.22
N LEU A 430 10.87 25.84 31.30
CA LEU A 430 10.01 24.83 31.90
C LEU A 430 8.90 25.49 32.73
N GLY A 431 7.64 25.18 32.40
CA GLY A 431 6.47 25.50 33.20
C GLY A 431 5.70 24.22 33.56
N SER A 432 5.73 23.86 34.84
CA SER A 432 4.92 22.81 35.45
C SER A 432 3.48 23.28 35.68
N ALA A 433 2.49 22.45 35.35
CA ALA A 433 1.23 22.41 36.09
C ALA A 433 0.49 21.08 35.87
N SER A 434 0.24 20.44 37.00
CA SER A 434 -0.63 19.29 37.24
C SER A 434 -2.11 19.57 37.00
N SER A 435 -2.87 18.60 36.53
CA SER A 435 -4.18 18.26 37.11
C SER A 435 -4.69 16.92 36.59
N SER A 436 -4.99 16.05 37.55
CA SER A 436 -5.60 14.74 37.42
C SER A 436 -7.11 14.87 37.27
N SER A 437 -7.70 14.06 36.38
CA SER A 437 -9.10 13.67 36.50
C SER A 437 -9.25 12.23 36.00
N SER A 438 -9.64 11.37 36.95
CA SER A 438 -9.92 9.96 36.78
C SER A 438 -11.40 9.77 36.47
N SER A 439 -11.71 9.06 35.39
CA SER A 439 -13.07 8.61 35.07
C SER A 439 -13.04 7.11 34.82
N SER A 440 -13.73 6.37 35.69
CA SER A 440 -13.92 4.93 35.65
C SER A 440 -14.98 4.58 34.61
N SER A 441 -14.72 3.57 33.78
CA SER A 441 -15.75 2.97 32.92
C SER A 441 -15.67 1.45 33.01
N SER A 442 -16.76 0.87 33.47
CA SER A 442 -17.01 -0.56 33.63
C SER A 442 -17.11 -1.24 32.27
N SER A 443 -16.31 -2.30 32.08
CA SER A 443 -16.36 -3.16 30.90
C SER A 443 -17.13 -4.43 31.24
N SER A 444 -18.25 -4.67 30.54
CA SER A 444 -18.98 -5.94 30.56
C SER A 444 -18.50 -6.82 29.41
N SER A 445 -17.70 -7.83 29.75
CA SER A 445 -17.18 -8.84 28.82
C SER A 445 -18.23 -9.94 28.62
N GLY A 446 -18.95 -9.89 27.50
CA GLY A 446 -19.81 -10.98 27.04
C GLY A 446 -19.11 -11.79 25.93
N ALA A 447 -18.63 -12.98 26.25
CA ALA A 447 -18.09 -13.92 25.28
C ALA A 447 -19.23 -14.53 24.45
N LEU A 448 -19.25 -14.28 23.14
CA LEU A 448 -20.13 -14.95 22.18
C LEU A 448 -19.28 -15.75 21.21
N THR A 449 -19.10 -17.03 21.51
CA THR A 449 -18.58 -18.06 20.61
C THR A 449 -19.71 -19.04 20.29
N ALA A 450 -20.56 -18.71 19.32
CA ALA A 450 -21.45 -19.68 18.67
C ALA A 450 -21.77 -19.20 17.24
N GLY A 451 -21.64 -20.11 16.27
CA GLY A 451 -21.71 -19.83 14.84
C GLY A 451 -22.97 -19.11 14.39
N VAL A 452 -22.86 -17.80 14.18
CA VAL A 452 -23.91 -16.99 13.54
C VAL A 452 -23.83 -17.23 12.02
N ARG A 453 -24.73 -18.08 11.50
CA ARG A 453 -25.14 -18.09 10.07
C ARG A 453 -26.08 -16.91 9.77
N GLY A 454 -25.79 -15.72 10.28
CA GLY A 454 -26.51 -14.50 9.89
C GLY A 454 -26.07 -14.11 8.48
N SER A 455 -27.00 -13.72 7.61
CA SER A 455 -26.59 -13.24 6.29
C SER A 455 -25.93 -11.87 6.43
N VAL A 456 -25.15 -11.46 5.42
CA VAL A 456 -24.49 -10.14 5.42
C VAL A 456 -25.52 -9.01 5.58
N GLU A 457 -26.74 -9.21 5.09
CA GLU A 457 -27.88 -8.31 5.24
C GLU A 457 -28.31 -8.11 6.69
N ASP A 458 -28.27 -9.15 7.52
CA ASP A 458 -28.57 -9.04 8.95
C ASP A 458 -27.52 -8.17 9.67
N LEU A 459 -26.24 -8.40 9.37
CA LEU A 459 -25.14 -7.64 9.93
C LEU A 459 -25.24 -6.16 9.56
N ILE A 460 -25.50 -5.89 8.28
CA ILE A 460 -25.68 -4.52 7.78
C ILE A 460 -26.92 -3.88 8.41
N SER A 461 -28.00 -4.62 8.59
CA SER A 461 -29.21 -4.11 9.24
C SER A 461 -28.94 -3.76 10.71
N GLN A 462 -28.13 -4.55 11.42
CA GLN A 462 -27.72 -4.26 12.79
C GLN A 462 -26.83 -3.01 12.87
N ILE A 463 -25.84 -2.88 11.96
CA ILE A 463 -24.96 -1.70 11.89
C ILE A 463 -25.80 -0.45 11.61
N GLY A 464 -26.66 -0.50 10.60
CA GLY A 464 -27.51 0.63 10.21
C GLY A 464 -28.53 1.04 11.29
N ARG A 465 -28.99 0.12 12.15
CA ARG A 465 -29.88 0.45 13.28
C ARG A 465 -29.14 1.16 14.41
N ARG A 466 -27.92 0.74 14.75
CA ARG A 466 -27.11 1.43 15.79
C ARG A 466 -26.77 2.87 15.39
N SER A 467 -26.51 3.12 14.12
CA SER A 467 -26.16 4.47 13.65
C SER A 467 -27.33 5.47 13.69
N ARG A 468 -28.60 5.03 13.76
CA ARG A 468 -29.76 5.94 13.78
C ARG A 468 -30.05 6.57 15.14
N GLY A 469 -29.41 6.10 16.22
CA GLY A 469 -29.61 6.64 17.57
C GLY A 469 -28.73 7.82 17.93
N VAL A 470 -27.77 8.18 17.07
CA VAL A 470 -26.92 9.36 17.26
C VAL A 470 -27.54 10.49 16.45
N GLU A 471 -28.11 11.49 17.14
CA GLU A 471 -28.59 12.70 16.48
C GLU A 471 -27.47 13.27 15.61
N THR A 472 -27.70 13.29 14.30
CA THR A 472 -26.81 13.96 13.35
C THR A 472 -26.67 15.41 13.77
N PRO A 473 -25.48 15.90 14.17
CA PRO A 473 -25.31 17.31 14.47
C PRO A 473 -25.70 18.10 13.21
N SER A 474 -26.48 19.18 13.40
CA SER A 474 -26.82 20.12 12.34
C SER A 474 -25.57 20.45 11.52
N PRO A 475 -25.67 20.57 10.18
CA PRO A 475 -24.52 20.84 9.32
C PRO A 475 -23.88 22.16 9.75
N VAL A 476 -22.83 22.08 10.56
CA VAL A 476 -21.94 23.20 10.83
C VAL A 476 -21.34 23.53 9.47
N GLY A 477 -21.62 24.74 8.98
CA GLY A 477 -21.13 25.20 7.69
C GLY A 477 -19.66 24.85 7.54
N ALA A 478 -19.30 24.23 6.40
CA ALA A 478 -17.93 23.80 6.13
C ALA A 478 -17.00 24.98 6.47
N PRO A 479 -16.02 24.80 7.37
CA PRO A 479 -15.10 25.87 7.71
C PRO A 479 -14.50 26.37 6.40
N THR A 480 -14.64 27.67 6.13
CA THR A 480 -13.99 28.33 5.00
C THR A 480 -12.51 28.04 5.13
N SER A 481 -12.03 27.06 4.36
CA SER A 481 -10.64 26.65 4.34
C SER A 481 -9.85 27.81 3.79
N THR A 482 -9.25 28.62 4.67
CA THR A 482 -8.20 29.55 4.32
C THR A 482 -7.03 28.71 3.86
N GLN A 483 -6.98 28.40 2.57
CA GLN A 483 -5.89 27.66 1.96
C GLN A 483 -4.60 28.42 2.23
N VAL A 484 -3.75 27.85 3.09
CA VAL A 484 -2.41 28.36 3.35
C VAL A 484 -1.68 28.39 2.00
N PRO A 485 -1.11 29.54 1.58
CA PRO A 485 -0.40 29.64 0.30
C PRO A 485 0.66 28.53 0.20
N ARG A 486 0.57 27.71 -0.87
CA ARG A 486 1.52 26.63 -1.07
C ARG A 486 2.93 27.19 -1.26
N ASP A 487 3.87 26.62 -0.52
CA ASP A 487 5.29 26.73 -0.81
C ASP A 487 5.54 26.07 -2.18
N PRO A 488 6.02 26.80 -3.21
CA PRO A 488 6.25 26.23 -4.54
C PRO A 488 7.38 25.19 -4.54
N HIS A 489 8.18 25.14 -3.47
CA HIS A 489 9.20 24.14 -3.25
C HIS A 489 9.12 23.65 -1.81
N PRO A 490 8.15 22.76 -1.48
CA PRO A 490 8.09 22.23 -0.13
C PRO A 490 9.41 21.53 0.13
N ARG A 491 10.23 22.11 1.02
CA ARG A 491 11.49 21.51 1.43
C ARG A 491 11.15 20.15 2.04
N CYS A 492 11.66 19.08 1.43
CA CYS A 492 11.61 17.76 2.00
C CYS A 492 12.23 17.81 3.41
N VAL A 493 11.49 17.32 4.40
CA VAL A 493 12.05 17.01 5.72
C VAL A 493 12.39 15.52 5.69
N PRO A 494 13.69 15.14 5.69
CA PRO A 494 14.07 13.74 5.59
C PRO A 494 13.52 12.93 6.78
N VAL A 495 13.09 11.69 6.51
CA VAL A 495 12.76 10.72 7.56
C VAL A 495 14.07 10.11 8.05
N THR A 496 14.59 10.65 9.16
CA THR A 496 15.84 10.16 9.79
C THR A 496 15.58 9.14 10.90
N VAL A 497 14.34 9.01 11.36
CA VAL A 497 13.95 8.12 12.44
C VAL A 497 13.01 7.04 11.95
N ILE A 498 13.20 5.85 12.51
CA ILE A 498 12.37 4.66 12.28
C ILE A 498 11.30 4.47 13.37
N LYS A 499 11.43 5.20 14.48
CA LYS A 499 10.48 5.23 15.59
C LYS A 499 9.87 6.63 15.70
N PRO A 500 8.61 6.76 16.14
CA PRO A 500 8.04 8.06 16.46
C PRO A 500 8.83 8.77 17.57
N PRO A 501 8.83 10.11 17.61
CA PRO A 501 9.27 10.84 18.78
C PRO A 501 8.43 10.49 20.02
N SER A 502 9.03 10.59 21.20
CA SER A 502 8.34 10.40 22.50
C SER A 502 7.10 11.28 22.61
N GLY A 503 5.99 10.75 23.12
CA GLY A 503 4.71 11.46 23.25
C GLY A 503 3.82 11.42 22.01
N TRP A 504 4.29 10.88 20.89
CA TRP A 504 3.50 10.81 19.65
C TRP A 504 2.69 9.53 19.57
N SER A 505 3.18 8.45 20.19
CA SER A 505 2.53 7.16 20.23
C SER A 505 2.25 6.73 21.65
N TYR A 506 0.97 6.56 21.97
CA TYR A 506 0.60 6.02 23.27
C TYR A 506 1.18 4.62 23.48
N TYR A 507 1.22 3.81 22.42
CA TYR A 507 1.71 2.45 22.49
C TYR A 507 3.23 2.38 22.70
N TYR A 508 4.03 3.07 21.89
CA TYR A 508 5.48 3.08 22.11
C TYR A 508 5.84 3.66 23.49
N ASP A 509 5.19 4.74 23.90
CA ASP A 509 5.42 5.30 25.24
C ASP A 509 5.02 4.31 26.35
N SER A 510 3.99 3.48 26.13
CA SER A 510 3.64 2.39 27.04
C SER A 510 4.67 1.26 27.05
N LEU A 511 5.26 0.90 25.91
CA LEU A 511 6.31 -0.12 25.83
C LEU A 511 7.57 0.35 26.56
N MET A 512 8.04 1.56 26.26
CA MET A 512 9.25 2.13 26.89
C MET A 512 9.09 2.26 28.41
N ARG A 513 7.89 2.59 28.90
CA ARG A 513 7.61 2.62 30.35
C ARG A 513 7.60 1.25 31.02
N ARG A 514 7.20 0.19 30.30
CA ARG A 514 7.16 -1.19 30.83
C ARG A 514 8.51 -1.90 30.73
N GLY A 515 9.31 -1.57 29.71
CA GLY A 515 10.62 -2.17 29.44
C GLY A 515 11.72 -1.78 30.42
N GLY A 516 11.66 -0.60 31.04
CA GLY A 516 12.73 -0.11 31.92
C GLY A 516 12.86 -0.75 33.31
N LYS A 517 12.17 -1.86 33.62
CA LYS A 517 12.16 -2.45 34.98
C LYS A 517 12.21 -3.99 35.09
N ARG A 518 12.43 -4.75 34.01
CA ARG A 518 12.44 -6.23 34.10
C ARG A 518 13.79 -6.89 34.35
N ASP A 519 14.92 -6.19 34.24
CA ASP A 519 16.25 -6.81 34.43
C ASP A 519 16.71 -6.94 35.89
N GLY A 520 15.90 -6.53 36.87
CA GLY A 520 16.35 -6.42 38.26
C GLY A 520 15.98 -7.56 39.22
N GLN A 521 15.14 -8.53 38.87
CA GLN A 521 14.53 -9.37 39.93
C GLN A 521 14.23 -10.83 39.60
N LEU A 522 14.91 -11.43 38.61
CA LEU A 522 14.88 -12.88 38.39
C LEU A 522 16.25 -13.39 37.91
N ARG A 523 17.30 -13.25 38.72
CA ARG A 523 18.54 -14.05 38.59
C ARG A 523 19.22 -14.24 39.96
N LEU A 524 18.86 -15.31 40.63
CA LEU A 524 19.76 -16.10 41.47
C LEU A 524 19.75 -17.51 40.86
N GLY A 525 20.82 -17.86 40.16
CA GLY A 525 20.98 -19.14 39.47
C GLY A 525 22.04 -19.01 38.38
N ASP A 526 23.24 -19.46 38.71
CA ASP A 526 24.47 -19.42 37.93
C ASP A 526 24.35 -19.96 36.49
N GLU A 527 24.93 -19.24 35.53
CA GLU A 527 26.05 -19.67 34.65
C GLU A 527 26.07 -18.89 33.32
N ALA A 528 27.25 -18.31 33.09
CA ALA A 528 27.93 -17.88 31.86
C ALA A 528 27.16 -17.38 30.60
N ALA A 529 27.51 -16.14 30.24
CA ALA A 529 27.85 -15.63 28.90
C ALA A 529 26.79 -15.62 27.78
N GLU A 530 26.31 -14.43 27.45
CA GLU A 530 26.60 -13.71 26.17
C GLU A 530 25.90 -12.34 26.23
N GLU A 531 26.69 -11.27 26.25
CA GLU A 531 26.25 -9.89 26.02
C GLU A 531 26.33 -9.65 24.51
N ASP A 532 25.17 -9.36 23.88
CA ASP A 532 25.00 -8.53 22.66
C ASP A 532 23.62 -8.85 22.05
N ASP A 533 22.57 -8.06 22.34
CA ASP A 533 21.31 -8.09 21.54
C ASP A 533 20.34 -6.93 21.83
N GLU A 534 20.80 -5.67 21.80
CA GLU A 534 19.89 -4.49 21.82
C GLU A 534 19.57 -3.90 20.43
N GLU A 535 20.12 -4.43 19.32
CA GLU A 535 19.89 -3.89 17.97
C GLU A 535 18.82 -4.61 17.13
N ASN A 536 18.18 -5.69 17.60
CA ASN A 536 17.30 -6.52 16.76
C ASN A 536 15.78 -6.22 16.84
N VAL A 537 15.38 -5.04 17.34
CA VAL A 537 13.95 -4.67 17.50
C VAL A 537 13.30 -4.20 16.18
N LEU A 538 14.06 -4.10 15.09
CA LEU A 538 13.56 -3.64 13.79
C LEU A 538 14.03 -4.56 12.67
N GLY A 539 13.41 -5.73 12.56
CA GLY A 539 13.65 -6.57 11.38
C GLY A 539 13.30 -8.03 11.45
N THR A 540 12.68 -8.56 12.50
CA THR A 540 12.04 -9.89 12.43
C THR A 540 10.90 -9.92 13.45
N TYR A 541 9.66 -10.00 12.97
CA TYR A 541 8.56 -10.48 13.79
C TYR A 541 8.79 -11.98 14.02
N THR A 542 9.68 -12.32 14.95
CA THR A 542 9.71 -13.67 15.51
C THR A 542 8.43 -13.83 16.32
N GLY A 543 7.54 -14.71 15.86
CA GLY A 543 6.52 -15.28 16.73
C GLY A 543 7.24 -15.93 17.91
N GLY A 544 7.14 -15.28 19.07
CA GLY A 544 7.56 -15.79 20.36
C GLY A 544 6.34 -15.78 21.27
N ASP A 545 6.02 -16.96 21.77
CA ASP A 545 4.86 -17.28 22.60
C ASP A 545 4.86 -16.51 23.91
N GLU A 546 3.72 -15.90 24.27
CA GLU A 546 3.23 -15.82 25.66
C GLU A 546 1.68 -15.79 25.63
N PHE A 547 1.10 -16.97 25.40
CA PHE A 547 0.03 -17.54 26.23
C PHE A 547 0.10 -19.07 26.19
#